data_AF-A0A7M4DS11-F1
#
_entry.id   AF-A0A7M4DS11-F1
#
_cell.length_a   1.000
_cell.length_b   1.000
_cell.length_c   1.000
_cell.angle_alpha   90.00
_cell.angle_beta   90.00
_cell.angle_gamma   90.00
#
_symmetry.space_group_name_H-M   'P 1'
#
loop_
_entity.id
_entity.type
_entity.pdbx_description
1 polymer ?
#
loop_
_entity_poly.entity_id
_entity_poly.type
_entity_poly.pdbx_seq_one_letter_code
_entity_poly.pdbx_strand_id
1 'polypeptide(L)'
;MSESTAGAAHLGGFPGTPPQSAPQQFDHWADGVRITVRAAPELAVQANSFLAHFAANGTTLPDLAGFPIHVGFSPYVIQEIGAGAFTLLGADYRRNPLADTTPDLTIPLWIHGIQQRLLDATGAATDPITSASVVRCQRGILDTIIAGAAPPLYLERITGATQREDGAQLTGWMLANAGPATGAQAELVDVPAAALVSFAPYLAAPLMLGVDHFVMFSGGLIAGAWHIPPEGRRRLDSDPSLRGASMLDGLRLVGRPLFGAGVPVQPVQPVQPVQAAPVQASPAQVAPAQAAAAQDEPPPPDTPTTPTREKFTITLFGQSFAGEADPQFRKEAEEIVGLIGNLHAGSIKDLGSFWGGFWWHSMHAVEGGYRVSQTNIDAERDSANQWDLSPAARLRHEQTAIYRYLKDAAWSPVNFNKTVRVAAGSDLTAPEIAMTRTQPDGDFGGWVVGSPAATEFEVLRGRDLHRRNRNLAKFFVLPVGYSVVASGTRIGRLVDPSGAVRWTKK
;
A
#
# COMPACT_ATOMS: atom_id res chain seq x y z
N MET A 1 -3.41 56.75 -3.76
CA MET A 1 -4.20 55.88 -2.87
C MET A 1 -3.68 54.48 -3.08
N SER A 2 -2.96 53.98 -2.08
CA SER A 2 -2.23 52.72 -2.13
C SER A 2 -3.20 51.55 -1.90
N GLU A 3 -3.36 50.69 -2.90
CA GLU A 3 -4.05 49.42 -2.72
C GLU A 3 -3.14 48.44 -1.99
N SER A 4 -3.62 47.98 -0.84
CA SER A 4 -3.01 46.99 0.03
C SER A 4 -3.01 45.63 -0.66
N THR A 5 -1.87 45.24 -1.24
CA THR A 5 -1.52 43.85 -1.55
C THR A 5 -1.31 43.09 -0.23
N ALA A 6 -2.41 42.67 0.40
CA ALA A 6 -2.37 41.73 1.51
C ALA A 6 -1.95 40.36 0.96
N GLY A 7 -0.79 39.88 1.44
CA GLY A 7 -0.02 38.82 0.83
C GLY A 7 -0.74 37.48 0.69
N ALA A 8 -0.61 36.88 -0.49
CA ALA A 8 -0.53 35.43 -0.58
C ALA A 8 0.65 35.01 0.30
N ALA A 9 0.38 34.27 1.38
CA ALA A 9 1.44 33.64 2.14
C ALA A 9 2.22 32.73 1.19
N HIS A 10 3.43 33.15 0.80
CA HIS A 10 4.38 32.28 0.13
C HIS A 10 4.64 31.08 1.06
N LEU A 11 4.06 29.93 0.74
CA LEU A 11 4.34 28.65 1.38
C LEU A 11 5.71 28.17 0.91
N GLY A 12 6.77 28.86 1.33
CA GLY A 12 8.13 28.35 1.19
C GLY A 12 8.30 27.08 2.01
N GLY A 13 8.75 25.99 1.39
CA GLY A 13 9.55 24.99 2.13
C GLY A 13 9.10 23.54 2.16
N PHE A 14 8.20 23.05 1.29
CA PHE A 14 8.25 21.60 0.99
C PHE A 14 9.40 21.37 0.00
N PRO A 15 10.42 20.57 0.35
CA PRO A 15 11.56 20.38 -0.55
C PRO A 15 11.06 19.72 -1.83
N GLY A 16 11.17 20.42 -2.95
CA GLY A 16 10.75 19.94 -4.27
C GLY A 16 11.74 18.97 -4.90
N THR A 17 12.92 18.76 -4.28
CA THR A 17 13.98 17.91 -4.82
C THR A 17 14.49 16.90 -3.79
N PRO A 18 14.81 15.66 -4.23
CA PRO A 18 15.48 14.67 -3.39
C PRO A 18 16.89 15.14 -2.97
N PRO A 19 17.41 14.65 -1.83
CA PRO A 19 18.80 14.84 -1.45
C PRO A 19 19.77 14.39 -2.57
N GLN A 20 20.83 15.17 -2.77
CA GLN A 20 21.85 14.90 -3.80
C GLN A 20 23.16 14.33 -3.21
N SER A 21 23.26 14.27 -1.88
CA SER A 21 24.43 13.75 -1.17
C SER A 21 24.66 12.27 -1.51
N ALA A 22 25.93 11.87 -1.53
CA ALA A 22 26.31 10.50 -1.83
C ALA A 22 25.69 9.51 -0.80
N PRO A 23 25.07 8.40 -1.24
CA PRO A 23 24.43 7.46 -0.33
C PRO A 23 25.42 6.78 0.62
N GLN A 24 25.13 6.85 1.91
CA GLN A 24 25.82 6.16 2.99
C GLN A 24 25.07 4.89 3.39
N GLN A 25 25.79 3.93 3.97
CA GLN A 25 25.22 2.68 4.45
C GLN A 25 24.68 2.86 5.87
N PHE A 26 23.47 2.35 6.10
CA PHE A 26 22.84 2.24 7.41
C PHE A 26 22.56 0.77 7.68
N ASP A 27 22.98 0.30 8.85
CA ASP A 27 22.82 -1.09 9.26
C ASP A 27 21.92 -1.18 10.49
N HIS A 28 21.11 -2.23 10.55
CA HIS A 28 20.35 -2.59 11.73
C HIS A 28 20.52 -4.09 12.00
N TRP A 29 20.62 -4.44 13.28
CA TRP A 29 20.81 -5.81 13.74
C TRP A 29 19.67 -6.20 14.67
N ALA A 30 19.01 -7.31 14.37
CA ALA A 30 17.98 -7.92 15.21
C ALA A 30 18.02 -9.45 15.07
N ASP A 31 17.92 -10.19 16.18
CA ASP A 31 17.85 -11.65 16.21
C ASP A 31 18.92 -12.39 15.38
N GLY A 32 20.15 -11.86 15.38
CA GLY A 32 21.27 -12.43 14.62
C GLY A 32 21.22 -12.15 13.11
N VAL A 33 20.24 -11.37 12.65
CA VAL A 33 20.10 -10.92 11.28
C VAL A 33 20.56 -9.47 11.15
N ARG A 34 21.37 -9.18 10.13
CA ARG A 34 21.71 -7.82 9.70
C ARG A 34 20.84 -7.44 8.52
N ILE A 35 20.21 -6.27 8.58
CA ILE A 35 19.59 -5.63 7.41
C ILE A 35 20.28 -4.29 7.13
N THR A 36 20.57 -4.02 5.85
CA THR A 36 21.29 -2.83 5.41
C THR A 36 20.55 -2.07 4.32
N VAL A 37 20.58 -0.74 4.39
CA VAL A 37 20.12 0.15 3.31
C VAL A 37 21.19 1.17 2.97
N ARG A 38 21.16 1.68 1.74
CA ARG A 38 21.94 2.88 1.38
C ARG A 38 20.99 4.05 1.17
N ALA A 39 21.30 5.19 1.75
CA ALA A 39 20.53 6.42 1.56
C ALA A 39 21.40 7.65 1.80
N ALA A 40 20.96 8.81 1.33
CA ALA A 40 21.61 10.07 1.65
C ALA A 40 21.60 10.33 3.17
N PRO A 41 22.68 10.90 3.75
CA PRO A 41 22.82 11.09 5.20
C PRO A 41 21.71 11.94 5.83
N GLU A 42 21.09 12.85 5.07
CA GLU A 42 19.97 13.68 5.49
C GLU A 42 18.72 12.85 5.82
N LEU A 43 18.65 11.60 5.34
CA LEU A 43 17.55 10.66 5.57
C LEU A 43 17.88 9.63 6.66
N ALA A 44 18.93 9.82 7.45
CA ALA A 44 19.37 8.85 8.46
C ALA A 44 18.25 8.44 9.43
N VAL A 45 17.42 9.39 9.87
CA VAL A 45 16.29 9.10 10.77
C VAL A 45 15.27 8.20 10.08
N GLN A 46 14.90 8.54 8.84
CA GLN A 46 13.95 7.75 8.04
C GLN A 46 14.53 6.36 7.75
N ALA A 47 15.80 6.27 7.35
CA ALA A 47 16.48 5.01 7.07
C ALA A 47 16.50 4.11 8.31
N ASN A 48 16.81 4.65 9.50
CA ASN A 48 16.83 3.88 10.74
C ASN A 48 15.43 3.42 11.18
N SER A 49 14.42 4.29 11.10
CA SER A 49 13.03 3.91 11.38
C SER A 49 12.54 2.84 10.41
N PHE A 50 12.91 2.95 9.14
CA PHE A 50 12.57 1.98 8.10
C PHE A 50 13.25 0.64 8.34
N LEU A 51 14.56 0.63 8.62
CA LEU A 51 15.31 -0.57 8.97
C LEU A 51 14.73 -1.28 10.20
N ALA A 52 14.38 -0.53 11.25
CA ALA A 52 13.77 -1.08 12.45
C ALA A 52 12.42 -1.77 12.17
N HIS A 53 11.62 -1.23 11.25
CA HIS A 53 10.38 -1.85 10.80
C HIS A 53 10.62 -3.23 10.17
N PHE A 54 11.61 -3.36 9.28
CA PHE A 54 11.90 -4.66 8.68
C PHE A 54 12.56 -5.61 9.66
N ALA A 55 13.48 -5.11 10.48
CA ALA A 55 14.17 -5.90 11.49
C ALA A 55 13.23 -6.48 12.56
N ALA A 56 12.06 -5.88 12.79
CA ALA A 56 11.03 -6.45 13.65
C ALA A 56 10.50 -7.81 13.16
N ASN A 57 10.74 -8.19 11.89
CA ASN A 57 10.44 -9.54 11.39
C ASN A 57 11.48 -10.58 11.84
N GLY A 58 12.60 -10.17 12.45
CA GLY A 58 13.57 -11.04 13.13
C GLY A 58 14.01 -12.24 12.29
N THR A 59 13.88 -13.43 12.85
CA THR A 59 14.24 -14.71 12.18
C THR A 59 13.38 -15.07 10.98
N THR A 60 12.27 -14.37 10.73
CA THR A 60 11.38 -14.61 9.56
C THR A 60 11.74 -13.77 8.34
N LEU A 61 12.69 -12.83 8.48
CA LEU A 61 13.20 -12.01 7.38
C LEU A 61 13.71 -12.81 6.16
N PRO A 62 14.35 -13.99 6.31
CA PRO A 62 14.70 -14.86 5.18
C PRO A 62 13.48 -15.32 4.36
N ASP A 63 12.33 -15.54 5.01
CA ASP A 63 11.10 -15.97 4.34
C ASP A 63 10.48 -14.87 3.47
N LEU A 64 10.86 -13.61 3.72
CA LEU A 64 10.41 -12.43 2.99
C LEU A 64 11.38 -12.02 1.87
N ALA A 65 12.53 -12.70 1.74
CA ALA A 65 13.49 -12.42 0.70
C ALA A 65 12.89 -12.68 -0.70
N GLY A 66 13.06 -11.72 -1.60
CA GLY A 66 12.53 -11.74 -2.97
C GLY A 66 11.06 -11.31 -3.10
N PHE A 67 10.35 -11.06 -2.00
CA PHE A 67 8.96 -10.60 -2.04
C PHE A 67 8.88 -9.07 -2.15
N PRO A 68 8.00 -8.53 -3.03
CA PRO A 68 7.71 -7.11 -3.05
C PRO A 68 6.84 -6.74 -1.83
N ILE A 69 7.37 -5.85 -1.01
CA ILE A 69 6.73 -5.29 0.18
C ILE A 69 6.40 -3.84 -0.13
N HIS A 70 5.13 -3.48 -0.05
CA HIS A 70 4.68 -2.12 -0.28
C HIS A 70 4.64 -1.35 1.04
N VAL A 71 5.49 -0.34 1.16
CA VAL A 71 5.46 0.59 2.29
C VAL A 71 5.16 2.00 1.76
N GLY A 72 3.91 2.43 1.97
CA GLY A 72 3.40 3.67 1.39
C GLY A 72 3.41 3.62 -0.14
N PHE A 73 3.95 4.67 -0.76
CA PHE A 73 3.97 4.84 -2.22
C PHE A 73 4.89 3.86 -2.97
N SER A 74 6.05 3.52 -2.39
CA SER A 74 7.09 2.76 -3.11
C SER A 74 7.05 1.26 -2.75
N PRO A 75 7.31 0.37 -3.72
CA PRO A 75 7.61 -1.03 -3.46
C PRO A 75 9.07 -1.21 -3.02
N TYR A 76 9.31 -2.22 -2.18
CA TYR A 76 10.62 -2.62 -1.69
C TYR A 76 10.77 -4.14 -1.80
N VAL A 77 12.00 -4.63 -1.92
CA VAL A 77 12.31 -6.06 -1.94
C VAL A 77 13.47 -6.32 -0.99
N ILE A 78 13.34 -7.35 -0.15
CA ILE A 78 14.42 -7.83 0.69
C ILE A 78 15.30 -8.76 -0.17
N GLN A 79 16.61 -8.55 -0.16
CA GLN A 79 17.57 -9.40 -0.85
C GLN A 79 18.61 -9.91 0.14
N GLU A 80 18.83 -11.22 0.18
CA GLU A 80 19.94 -11.81 0.95
C GLU A 80 21.27 -11.55 0.23
N ILE A 81 22.26 -11.04 0.97
CA ILE A 81 23.60 -10.69 0.48
C ILE A 81 24.72 -11.49 1.16
N GLY A 82 24.36 -12.38 2.09
CA GLY A 82 25.25 -13.28 2.81
C GLY A 82 24.50 -13.96 3.96
N ALA A 83 25.11 -14.97 4.57
CA ALA A 83 24.47 -15.71 5.66
C ALA A 83 24.03 -14.76 6.79
N GLY A 84 22.71 -14.65 7.00
CA GLY A 84 22.13 -13.76 8.00
C GLY A 84 22.27 -12.26 7.68
N ALA A 85 22.60 -11.88 6.45
CA ALA A 85 22.76 -10.49 6.02
C ALA A 85 21.87 -10.19 4.82
N PHE A 86 21.06 -9.15 4.94
CA PHE A 86 20.07 -8.73 3.95
C PHE A 86 20.26 -7.26 3.59
N THR A 87 19.87 -6.90 2.38
CA THR A 87 19.72 -5.52 1.94
C THR A 87 18.29 -5.25 1.46
N LEU A 88 17.83 -4.01 1.57
CA LEU A 88 16.58 -3.59 0.95
C LEU A 88 16.86 -2.92 -0.38
N LEU A 89 16.13 -3.36 -1.40
CA LEU A 89 16.05 -2.73 -2.70
C LEU A 89 14.73 -1.97 -2.79
N GLY A 90 14.73 -0.81 -3.43
CA GLY A 90 13.53 -0.02 -3.72
C GLY A 90 13.43 0.30 -5.20
N ALA A 91 12.32 0.88 -5.63
CA ALA A 91 12.16 1.36 -7.01
C ALA A 91 13.26 2.37 -7.42
N ASP A 92 13.84 2.19 -8.61
CA ASP A 92 14.86 3.11 -9.15
C ASP A 92 14.22 4.26 -9.94
N TYR A 93 13.93 5.35 -9.23
CA TYR A 93 13.38 6.59 -9.79
C TYR A 93 14.33 7.34 -10.72
N ARG A 94 15.62 6.98 -10.78
CA ARG A 94 16.58 7.57 -11.73
C ARG A 94 16.60 6.83 -13.07
N ARG A 95 16.04 5.63 -13.11
CA ARG A 95 15.88 4.80 -14.30
C ARG A 95 14.39 4.56 -14.52
N ASN A 96 13.95 3.30 -14.54
CA ASN A 96 12.53 2.98 -14.61
C ASN A 96 12.01 2.49 -13.25
N PRO A 97 11.26 3.31 -12.48
CA PRO A 97 10.80 2.94 -11.15
C PRO A 97 9.72 1.83 -11.13
N LEU A 98 9.24 1.38 -12.30
CA LEU A 98 8.29 0.27 -12.43
C LEU A 98 8.97 -1.07 -12.74
N ALA A 99 10.21 -1.05 -13.21
CA ALA A 99 10.92 -2.25 -13.68
C ALA A 99 12.28 -2.45 -13.00
N ASP A 100 12.94 -1.34 -12.63
CA ASP A 100 14.28 -1.35 -12.07
C ASP A 100 14.24 -1.17 -10.55
N THR A 101 15.10 -1.92 -9.86
CA THR A 101 15.31 -1.80 -8.41
C THR A 101 16.72 -1.31 -8.12
N THR A 102 16.89 -0.58 -7.01
CA THR A 102 18.17 -0.04 -6.57
C THR A 102 18.39 -0.23 -5.07
N PRO A 103 19.63 -0.49 -4.60
CA PRO A 103 19.97 -0.47 -3.18
C PRO A 103 20.08 0.95 -2.61
N ASP A 104 20.08 1.99 -3.45
CA ASP A 104 20.03 3.39 -3.03
C ASP A 104 18.59 3.84 -2.80
N LEU A 105 18.14 3.78 -1.55
CA LEU A 105 16.79 4.15 -1.12
C LEU A 105 16.60 5.65 -0.89
N THR A 106 17.54 6.50 -1.32
CA THR A 106 17.43 7.96 -1.14
C THR A 106 16.10 8.52 -1.64
N ILE A 107 15.70 8.19 -2.88
CA ILE A 107 14.45 8.72 -3.45
C ILE A 107 13.21 8.06 -2.81
N PRO A 108 13.10 6.72 -2.70
CA PRO A 108 11.98 6.07 -2.02
C PRO A 108 11.73 6.58 -0.59
N LEU A 109 12.78 6.70 0.23
CA LEU A 109 12.68 7.20 1.61
C LEU A 109 12.34 8.70 1.65
N TRP A 110 12.89 9.48 0.72
CA TRP A 110 12.53 10.89 0.60
C TRP A 110 11.05 11.06 0.24
N ILE A 111 10.52 10.28 -0.71
CA ILE A 111 9.09 10.28 -1.07
C ILE A 111 8.25 10.02 0.17
N HIS A 112 8.54 8.94 0.91
CA HIS A 112 7.83 8.60 2.14
C HIS A 112 7.89 9.75 3.16
N GLY A 113 9.07 10.35 3.36
CA GLY A 113 9.27 11.45 4.30
C GLY A 113 8.59 12.76 3.90
N ILE A 114 8.54 13.13 2.62
CA ILE A 114 7.81 14.35 2.19
C ILE A 114 6.31 14.15 2.26
N GLN A 115 5.84 12.94 1.98
CA GLN A 115 4.44 12.56 2.08
C GLN A 115 3.97 12.67 3.53
N GLN A 116 4.67 11.98 4.44
CA GLN A 116 4.33 12.03 5.86
C GLN A 116 4.33 13.46 6.41
N ARG A 117 5.33 14.27 6.05
CA ARG A 117 5.36 15.69 6.44
C ARG A 117 4.16 16.48 5.96
N LEU A 118 3.69 16.26 4.73
CA LEU A 118 2.53 16.96 4.20
C LEU A 118 1.26 16.58 4.98
N LEU A 119 1.08 15.30 5.31
CA LEU A 119 -0.03 14.89 6.17
C LEU A 119 0.05 15.52 7.55
N ASP A 120 1.21 15.47 8.19
CA ASP A 120 1.38 15.99 9.55
C ASP A 120 1.10 17.50 9.58
N ALA A 121 1.51 18.22 8.52
CA ALA A 121 1.28 19.65 8.37
C ALA A 121 -0.19 20.01 8.09
N THR A 122 -0.95 19.12 7.45
CA THR A 122 -2.33 19.43 6.98
C THR A 122 -3.42 18.76 7.80
N GLY A 123 -3.11 17.68 8.53
CA GLY A 123 -4.09 16.81 9.16
C GLY A 123 -5.05 16.14 8.17
N ALA A 124 -4.73 16.15 6.87
CA ALA A 124 -5.62 15.66 5.82
C ALA A 124 -5.77 14.13 5.87
N ALA A 125 -6.96 13.65 5.46
CA ALA A 125 -7.19 12.22 5.26
C ALA A 125 -6.39 11.72 4.06
N THR A 126 -5.87 10.49 4.18
CA THR A 126 -5.18 9.79 3.10
C THR A 126 -6.14 8.96 2.28
N ASP A 127 -5.81 8.77 1.01
CA ASP A 127 -6.41 7.71 0.19
C ASP A 127 -5.27 6.99 -0.53
N PRO A 128 -5.02 5.69 -0.23
CA PRO A 128 -3.84 4.97 -0.67
C PRO A 128 -3.57 5.09 -2.17
N ILE A 129 -2.32 5.40 -2.51
CA ILE A 129 -1.80 5.42 -3.87
C ILE A 129 -0.50 4.61 -3.90
N THR A 130 -0.28 3.85 -4.97
CA THR A 130 0.93 3.08 -5.21
C THR A 130 1.74 3.68 -6.36
N SER A 131 3.00 3.28 -6.48
CA SER A 131 3.89 3.64 -7.60
C SER A 131 3.25 3.36 -8.98
N ALA A 132 2.47 2.28 -9.09
CA ALA A 132 1.83 1.84 -10.33
C ALA A 132 0.46 2.51 -10.59
N SER A 133 -0.07 3.25 -9.62
CA SER A 133 -1.35 3.91 -9.78
C SER A 133 -1.26 5.03 -10.82
N VAL A 134 -2.34 5.29 -11.56
CA VAL A 134 -2.31 6.19 -12.72
C VAL A 134 -2.84 7.57 -12.39
N VAL A 135 -2.13 8.58 -12.89
CA VAL A 135 -2.48 10.00 -12.88
C VAL A 135 -2.80 10.43 -14.31
N ARG A 136 -3.93 11.09 -14.52
CA ARG A 136 -4.24 11.71 -15.81
C ARG A 136 -3.51 13.04 -15.91
N CYS A 137 -2.75 13.25 -16.97
CA CYS A 137 -2.02 14.47 -17.22
C CYS A 137 -2.49 15.11 -18.52
N GLN A 138 -2.64 16.44 -18.56
CA GLN A 138 -2.71 17.13 -19.84
C GLN A 138 -1.36 16.97 -20.58
N ARG A 139 -1.39 16.60 -21.85
CA ARG A 139 -0.16 16.34 -22.62
C ARG A 139 0.76 17.54 -22.63
N GLY A 140 0.23 18.75 -22.82
CA GLY A 140 1.03 19.97 -22.83
C GLY A 140 1.80 20.21 -21.52
N ILE A 141 1.22 19.89 -20.36
CA ILE A 141 1.91 20.03 -19.07
C ILE A 141 2.94 18.93 -18.86
N LEU A 142 2.61 17.70 -19.27
CA LEU A 142 3.52 16.57 -19.18
C LEU A 142 4.78 16.79 -20.03
N ASP A 143 4.63 17.24 -21.28
CA ASP A 143 5.76 17.53 -22.18
C ASP A 143 6.68 18.61 -21.58
N THR A 144 6.08 19.62 -20.96
CA THR A 144 6.83 20.70 -20.30
C THR A 144 7.63 20.20 -19.09
N ILE A 145 7.04 19.30 -18.30
CA ILE A 145 7.70 18.66 -17.15
C ILE A 145 8.83 17.72 -17.60
N ILE A 146 8.59 16.91 -18.63
CA ILE A 146 9.60 15.99 -19.19
C ILE A 146 10.80 16.78 -19.74
N ALA A 147 10.57 17.98 -20.28
CA ALA A 147 11.63 18.90 -20.71
C ALA A 147 12.40 19.56 -19.54
N GLY A 148 12.03 19.28 -18.28
CA GLY A 148 12.71 19.77 -17.07
C GLY A 148 12.23 21.13 -16.57
N ALA A 149 11.13 21.68 -17.12
CA ALA A 149 10.55 22.93 -16.65
C ALA A 149 9.53 22.69 -15.51
N ALA A 150 9.34 23.71 -14.67
CA ALA A 150 8.38 23.69 -13.55
C ALA A 150 7.31 24.80 -13.72
N PRO A 151 6.42 24.66 -14.71
CA PRO A 151 5.39 25.67 -15.01
C PRO A 151 4.34 25.76 -13.89
N PRO A 152 3.58 26.87 -13.81
CA PRO A 152 2.38 26.93 -12.99
C PRO A 152 1.40 25.84 -13.41
N LEU A 153 0.95 25.04 -12.46
CA LEU A 153 0.07 23.90 -12.71
C LEU A 153 -0.79 23.61 -11.50
N TYR A 154 -1.76 22.73 -11.66
CA TYR A 154 -2.49 22.18 -10.54
C TYR A 154 -2.64 20.67 -10.63
N LEU A 155 -2.83 20.08 -9.46
CA LEU A 155 -3.13 18.68 -9.25
C LEU A 155 -4.46 18.59 -8.49
N GLU A 156 -5.44 17.91 -9.07
CA GLU A 156 -6.79 17.78 -8.52
C GLU A 156 -7.16 16.30 -8.39
N ARG A 157 -7.66 15.87 -7.22
CA ARG A 157 -8.17 14.51 -7.03
C ARG A 157 -9.69 14.50 -7.07
N ILE A 158 -10.25 13.95 -8.14
CA ILE A 158 -11.70 13.88 -8.36
C ILE A 158 -12.26 12.51 -7.98
N THR A 159 -13.49 12.50 -7.46
CA THR A 159 -14.27 11.28 -7.26
C THR A 159 -14.71 10.68 -8.61
N GLY A 160 -14.89 9.35 -8.68
CA GLY A 160 -15.37 8.66 -9.88
C GLY A 160 -14.29 8.04 -10.78
N ALA A 161 -13.10 7.78 -10.23
CA ALA A 161 -12.03 7.11 -10.97
C ALA A 161 -12.38 5.63 -11.23
N THR A 162 -12.68 5.31 -12.49
CA THR A 162 -12.89 3.93 -12.99
C THR A 162 -11.55 3.25 -13.27
N GLN A 163 -11.48 1.91 -13.21
CA GLN A 163 -10.28 1.20 -13.69
C GLN A 163 -10.17 1.32 -15.22
N ARG A 164 -8.95 1.40 -15.75
CA ARG A 164 -8.70 1.19 -17.19
C ARG A 164 -8.96 -0.27 -17.57
N GLU A 165 -9.22 -0.51 -18.85
CA GLU A 165 -9.32 -1.86 -19.43
C GLU A 165 -8.02 -2.68 -19.22
N ASP A 166 -6.87 -2.04 -19.04
CA ASP A 166 -5.59 -2.70 -18.71
C ASP A 166 -5.36 -2.94 -17.21
N GLY A 167 -6.26 -2.48 -16.33
CA GLY A 167 -6.24 -2.77 -14.88
C GLY A 167 -5.49 -1.79 -14.03
N ALA A 168 -4.91 -0.76 -14.66
CA ALA A 168 -4.32 0.31 -13.90
C ALA A 168 -5.43 1.05 -13.11
N GLN A 169 -5.20 1.21 -11.81
CA GLN A 169 -6.10 1.95 -10.94
C GLN A 169 -5.96 3.43 -11.27
N LEU A 170 -7.01 4.02 -11.84
CA LEU A 170 -7.09 5.48 -11.92
C LEU A 170 -7.31 5.99 -10.50
N THR A 171 -6.47 6.92 -10.09
CA THR A 171 -6.44 7.45 -8.71
C THR A 171 -7.45 8.56 -8.48
N GLY A 172 -8.04 9.06 -9.56
CA GLY A 172 -8.79 10.32 -9.59
C GLY A 172 -7.87 11.54 -9.70
N TRP A 173 -6.54 11.38 -9.67
CA TRP A 173 -5.64 12.50 -9.88
C TRP A 173 -5.64 12.96 -11.33
N MET A 174 -5.79 14.27 -11.49
CA MET A 174 -5.62 15.00 -12.74
C MET A 174 -4.58 16.11 -12.56
N LEU A 175 -3.56 16.09 -13.41
CA LEU A 175 -2.53 17.11 -13.53
C LEU A 175 -2.83 17.97 -14.77
N ALA A 176 -2.96 19.27 -14.57
CA ALA A 176 -3.35 20.18 -15.65
C ALA A 176 -2.67 21.55 -15.52
N ASN A 177 -2.64 22.28 -16.62
CA ASN A 177 -2.13 23.64 -16.69
C ASN A 177 -3.04 24.59 -15.90
N ALA A 178 -2.46 25.55 -15.19
CA ALA A 178 -3.23 26.62 -14.54
C ALA A 178 -3.81 27.64 -15.54
N GLY A 179 -3.34 27.62 -16.80
CA GLY A 179 -3.87 28.44 -17.90
C GLY A 179 -4.69 27.64 -18.93
N PRO A 180 -5.33 28.33 -19.90
CA PRO A 180 -6.11 27.69 -20.95
C PRO A 180 -5.21 26.81 -21.84
N ALA A 181 -5.61 25.55 -22.03
CA ALA A 181 -5.00 24.62 -22.98
C ALA A 181 -5.92 24.43 -24.20
N THR A 182 -5.35 24.37 -25.40
CA THR A 182 -6.12 24.16 -26.64
C THR A 182 -5.47 23.09 -27.52
N GLY A 183 -6.28 22.45 -28.37
CA GLY A 183 -5.81 21.42 -29.29
C GLY A 183 -5.09 20.27 -28.58
N ALA A 184 -3.95 19.84 -29.13
CA ALA A 184 -3.14 18.73 -28.59
C ALA A 184 -2.64 18.96 -27.15
N GLN A 185 -2.54 20.21 -26.68
CA GLN A 185 -2.12 20.50 -25.31
C GLN A 185 -3.18 20.13 -24.27
N ALA A 186 -4.46 20.12 -24.67
CA ALA A 186 -5.58 19.78 -23.79
C ALA A 186 -5.86 18.27 -23.74
N GLU A 187 -5.22 17.46 -24.60
CA GLU A 187 -5.37 16.01 -24.60
C GLU A 187 -4.93 15.41 -23.26
N LEU A 188 -5.69 14.46 -22.74
CA LEU A 188 -5.35 13.76 -21.50
C LEU A 188 -4.58 12.49 -21.81
N VAL A 189 -3.48 12.27 -21.08
CA VAL A 189 -2.65 11.06 -21.14
C VAL A 189 -2.52 10.47 -19.76
N ASP A 190 -2.51 9.14 -19.70
CA ASP A 190 -2.35 8.42 -18.45
C ASP A 190 -0.87 8.14 -18.17
N VAL A 191 -0.43 8.49 -16.97
CA VAL A 191 0.97 8.34 -16.55
C VAL A 191 1.01 7.61 -15.20
N PRO A 192 1.82 6.56 -15.04
CA PRO A 192 2.06 5.95 -13.74
C PRO A 192 2.64 6.97 -12.77
N ALA A 193 2.15 6.97 -11.53
CA ALA A 193 2.52 7.95 -10.52
C ALA A 193 4.04 7.96 -10.27
N ALA A 194 4.69 6.80 -10.27
CA ALA A 194 6.14 6.73 -10.10
C ALA A 194 6.92 7.36 -11.26
N ALA A 195 6.45 7.17 -12.50
CA ALA A 195 7.06 7.82 -13.66
C ALA A 195 6.89 9.35 -13.57
N LEU A 196 5.71 9.81 -13.14
CA LEU A 196 5.46 11.23 -12.92
C LEU A 196 6.40 11.81 -11.85
N VAL A 197 6.61 11.09 -10.74
CA VAL A 197 7.55 11.49 -9.69
C VAL A 197 9.01 11.51 -10.17
N SER A 198 9.39 10.62 -11.09
CA SER A 198 10.71 10.66 -11.73
C SER A 198 10.95 11.94 -12.52
N PHE A 199 9.94 12.44 -13.23
CA PHE A 199 10.07 13.69 -14.02
C PHE A 199 9.85 14.95 -13.18
N ALA A 200 8.95 14.90 -12.19
CA ALA A 200 8.60 16.02 -11.32
C ALA A 200 8.50 15.55 -9.86
N PRO A 201 9.64 15.45 -9.15
CA PRO A 201 9.68 14.97 -7.77
C PRO A 201 8.80 15.79 -6.82
N TYR A 202 8.64 17.09 -7.07
CA TYR A 202 7.80 17.97 -6.26
C TYR A 202 6.32 17.56 -6.21
N LEU A 203 5.85 16.70 -7.12
CA LEU A 203 4.49 16.16 -7.12
C LEU A 203 4.31 15.00 -6.11
N ALA A 204 5.38 14.40 -5.60
CA ALA A 204 5.28 13.19 -4.77
C ALA A 204 4.51 13.40 -3.45
N ALA A 205 4.66 14.56 -2.81
CA ALA A 205 4.01 14.83 -1.53
C ALA A 205 2.46 14.84 -1.64
N PRO A 206 1.84 15.65 -2.53
CA PRO A 206 0.38 15.75 -2.57
C PRO A 206 -0.33 14.52 -3.13
N LEU A 207 0.35 13.61 -3.83
CA LEU A 207 -0.27 12.40 -4.38
C LEU A 207 -0.98 11.51 -3.35
N MET A 208 -0.61 11.62 -2.06
CA MET A 208 -1.26 10.85 -1.00
C MET A 208 -2.56 11.46 -0.45
N LEU A 209 -2.85 12.71 -0.80
CA LEU A 209 -4.05 13.41 -0.30
C LEU A 209 -5.30 12.71 -0.82
N GLY A 210 -6.34 12.64 0.02
CA GLY A 210 -7.62 12.03 -0.31
C GLY A 210 -8.32 12.64 -1.52
N VAL A 211 -9.45 12.05 -1.92
CA VAL A 211 -10.35 12.68 -2.90
C VAL A 211 -10.74 14.09 -2.44
N ASP A 212 -11.21 14.89 -3.38
CA ASP A 212 -11.68 16.26 -3.14
C ASP A 212 -10.55 17.24 -2.74
N HIS A 213 -9.29 16.88 -2.98
CA HIS A 213 -8.16 17.77 -2.76
C HIS A 213 -7.69 18.43 -4.06
N PHE A 214 -7.25 19.67 -3.91
CA PHE A 214 -6.73 20.49 -4.99
C PHE A 214 -5.43 21.15 -4.55
N VAL A 215 -4.39 21.07 -5.37
CA VAL A 215 -3.05 21.57 -5.06
C VAL A 215 -2.53 22.37 -6.24
N MET A 216 -2.18 23.63 -6.01
CA MET A 216 -1.55 24.49 -7.00
C MET A 216 -0.05 24.52 -6.80
N PHE A 217 0.67 24.65 -7.90
CA PHE A 217 2.11 24.73 -7.91
C PHE A 217 2.59 25.94 -8.72
N SER A 218 3.71 26.50 -8.28
CA SER A 218 4.44 27.55 -8.99
C SER A 218 5.93 27.35 -8.76
N GLY A 219 6.70 27.23 -9.85
CA GLY A 219 8.15 27.00 -9.77
C GLY A 219 8.53 25.72 -9.03
N GLY A 220 7.72 24.66 -9.13
CA GLY A 220 7.95 23.39 -8.45
C GLY A 220 7.68 23.41 -6.94
N LEU A 221 7.05 24.47 -6.43
CA LEU A 221 6.64 24.57 -5.03
C LEU A 221 5.11 24.61 -4.94
N ILE A 222 4.56 24.12 -3.82
CA ILE A 222 3.13 24.22 -3.53
C ILE A 222 2.79 25.69 -3.30
N ALA A 223 2.03 26.29 -4.22
CA ALA A 223 1.53 27.65 -4.13
C ALA A 223 0.27 27.74 -3.24
N GLY A 224 -0.49 26.66 -3.14
CA GLY A 224 -1.63 26.53 -2.24
C GLY A 224 -2.28 25.16 -2.35
N ALA A 225 -3.04 24.78 -1.33
CA ALA A 225 -3.78 23.53 -1.32
C ALA A 225 -5.12 23.70 -0.59
N TRP A 226 -6.16 23.03 -1.10
CA TRP A 226 -7.53 23.12 -0.60
C TRP A 226 -8.18 21.75 -0.54
N HIS A 227 -9.05 21.55 0.44
CA HIS A 227 -10.07 20.53 0.44
C HIS A 227 -11.38 21.15 -0.09
N ILE A 228 -11.93 20.58 -1.16
CA ILE A 228 -13.09 21.07 -1.89
C ILE A 228 -14.27 20.12 -1.62
N PRO A 229 -15.15 20.40 -0.64
CA PRO A 229 -16.26 19.50 -0.35
C PRO A 229 -17.24 19.39 -1.55
N PRO A 230 -18.13 18.37 -1.58
CA PRO A 230 -19.01 18.10 -2.73
C PRO A 230 -19.86 19.29 -3.21
N GLU A 231 -20.26 20.19 -2.31
CA GLU A 231 -20.95 21.44 -2.65
C GLU A 231 -20.05 22.46 -3.35
N GLY A 232 -18.78 22.58 -2.92
CA GLY A 232 -17.76 23.39 -3.58
C GLY A 232 -17.43 22.82 -4.96
N ARG A 233 -17.40 21.49 -5.07
CA ARG A 233 -17.19 20.79 -6.33
C ARG A 233 -18.28 21.10 -7.34
N ARG A 234 -19.55 20.96 -6.93
CA ARG A 234 -20.71 21.28 -7.77
C ARG A 234 -20.67 22.72 -8.28
N ARG A 235 -20.18 23.66 -7.47
CA ARG A 235 -19.99 25.06 -7.88
C ARG A 235 -18.90 25.22 -8.94
N LEU A 236 -17.73 24.59 -8.75
CA LEU A 236 -16.65 24.56 -9.75
C LEU A 236 -17.05 23.93 -11.08
N ASP A 237 -17.93 22.93 -11.03
CA ASP A 237 -18.43 22.25 -12.24
C ASP A 237 -19.50 23.09 -12.95
N SER A 238 -20.35 23.80 -12.19
CA SER A 238 -21.38 24.69 -12.74
C SER A 238 -20.85 26.02 -13.29
N ASP A 239 -19.68 26.46 -12.79
CA ASP A 239 -19.04 27.70 -13.22
C ASP A 239 -17.55 27.45 -13.52
N PRO A 240 -17.22 27.03 -14.75
CA PRO A 240 -15.84 26.82 -15.18
C PRO A 240 -14.98 28.09 -15.10
N SER A 241 -15.56 29.29 -15.00
CA SER A 241 -14.79 30.53 -14.84
C SER A 241 -14.06 30.59 -13.49
N LEU A 242 -14.55 29.86 -12.48
CA LEU A 242 -13.85 29.65 -11.20
C LEU A 242 -12.56 28.83 -11.34
N ARG A 243 -12.39 28.12 -12.47
CA ARG A 243 -11.14 27.43 -12.86
C ARG A 243 -10.23 28.31 -13.74
N GLY A 244 -10.58 29.58 -13.96
CA GLY A 244 -9.91 30.54 -14.86
C GLY A 244 -8.85 31.43 -14.19
N ALA A 245 -8.60 32.62 -14.75
CA ALA A 245 -7.44 33.48 -14.45
C ALA A 245 -7.29 33.96 -12.98
N SER A 246 -8.32 33.83 -12.14
CA SER A 246 -8.20 33.96 -10.68
C SER A 246 -8.64 32.67 -9.95
N MET A 247 -8.13 31.52 -10.40
CA MET A 247 -8.37 30.20 -9.80
C MET A 247 -8.16 30.20 -8.27
N LEU A 248 -7.18 30.98 -7.79
CA LEU A 248 -6.93 31.17 -6.36
C LEU A 248 -8.12 31.78 -5.61
N ASP A 249 -8.77 32.79 -6.16
CA ASP A 249 -9.94 33.41 -5.54
C ASP A 249 -11.18 32.53 -5.68
N GLY A 250 -11.33 31.83 -6.81
CA GLY A 250 -12.37 30.82 -7.00
C GLY A 250 -12.29 29.73 -5.93
N LEU A 251 -11.11 29.16 -5.70
CA LEU A 251 -10.88 28.11 -4.71
C LEU A 251 -11.10 28.58 -3.27
N ARG A 252 -10.80 29.85 -2.95
CA ARG A 252 -11.13 30.44 -1.65
C ARG A 252 -12.64 30.51 -1.38
N LEU A 253 -13.46 30.62 -2.44
CA LEU A 253 -14.92 30.68 -2.31
C LEU A 253 -15.57 29.30 -2.17
N VAL A 254 -14.89 28.23 -2.61
CA VAL A 254 -15.48 26.89 -2.69
C VAL A 254 -14.78 25.83 -1.84
N GLY A 255 -13.58 26.10 -1.32
CA GLY A 255 -12.74 25.12 -0.64
C GLY A 255 -12.18 25.65 0.67
N ARG A 256 -11.84 24.72 1.57
CA ARG A 256 -11.13 25.01 2.82
C ARG A 256 -9.62 24.90 2.57
N PRO A 257 -8.83 25.95 2.84
CA PRO A 257 -7.38 25.85 2.67
C PRO A 257 -6.80 24.81 3.66
N LEU A 258 -5.87 23.98 3.17
CA LEU A 258 -5.18 22.99 4.00
C LEU A 258 -4.14 23.60 4.93
N PHE A 259 -3.64 24.78 4.55
CA PHE A 259 -2.71 25.56 5.37
C PHE A 259 -3.47 26.76 5.96
N GLY A 260 -3.35 26.95 7.27
CA GLY A 260 -3.92 28.14 7.92
C GLY A 260 -3.31 29.42 7.34
N ALA A 261 -4.11 30.47 7.22
CA ALA A 261 -3.59 31.80 6.95
C ALA A 261 -2.68 32.22 8.13
N GLY A 262 -1.36 32.05 8.00
CA GLY A 262 -0.38 32.58 8.95
C GLY A 262 0.49 31.59 9.72
N VAL A 263 0.60 30.31 9.34
CA VAL A 263 1.62 29.41 9.94
C VAL A 263 2.88 29.37 9.06
N PRO A 264 3.99 30.03 9.44
CA PRO A 264 5.24 29.87 8.73
C PRO A 264 5.76 28.44 8.94
N VAL A 265 5.99 27.72 7.84
CA VAL A 265 6.77 26.48 7.85
C VAL A 265 8.23 26.86 8.12
N GLN A 266 8.74 26.56 9.31
CA GLN A 266 10.13 26.82 9.64
C GLN A 266 11.06 25.95 8.76
N PRO A 267 12.09 26.54 8.11
CA PRO A 267 13.17 25.74 7.56
C PRO A 267 13.91 25.02 8.70
N VAL A 268 14.08 23.72 8.55
CA VAL A 268 14.80 22.87 9.52
C VAL A 268 16.27 23.26 9.55
N GLN A 269 16.76 23.66 10.73
CA GLN A 269 18.21 23.76 10.97
C GLN A 269 18.82 22.35 10.98
N PRO A 270 20.03 22.15 10.41
CA PRO A 270 20.72 20.87 10.49
C PRO A 270 20.91 20.47 11.95
N VAL A 271 20.38 19.30 12.33
CA VAL A 271 20.64 18.70 13.64
C VAL A 271 22.11 18.32 13.68
N GLN A 272 22.86 18.89 14.63
CA GLN A 272 24.24 18.48 14.87
C GLN A 272 24.26 17.01 15.34
N PRO A 273 25.22 16.20 14.85
CA PRO A 273 25.32 14.80 15.24
C PRO A 273 25.61 14.68 16.75
N VAL A 274 24.75 13.93 17.43
CA VAL A 274 24.98 13.50 18.82
C VAL A 274 26.13 12.49 18.80
N GLN A 275 27.23 12.81 19.49
CA GLN A 275 28.33 11.89 19.71
C GLN A 275 27.85 10.68 20.53
N ALA A 276 28.00 9.48 19.98
CA ALA A 276 27.70 8.24 20.67
C ALA A 276 28.69 8.03 21.83
N ALA A 277 28.16 7.78 23.03
CA ALA A 277 28.96 7.33 24.17
C ALA A 277 29.40 5.86 23.96
N PRO A 278 30.62 5.48 24.38
CA PRO A 278 31.13 4.11 24.21
C PRO A 278 30.43 3.14 25.15
N VAL A 279 29.87 2.06 24.59
CA VAL A 279 29.31 0.93 25.35
C VAL A 279 30.45 -0.02 25.72
N GLN A 280 30.64 -0.23 27.03
CA GLN A 280 31.55 -1.23 27.58
C GLN A 280 31.00 -2.64 27.37
N ALA A 281 31.83 -3.52 26.81
CA ALA A 281 31.55 -4.95 26.70
C ALA A 281 31.69 -5.66 28.06
N SER A 282 30.85 -6.66 28.29
CA SER A 282 31.08 -7.69 29.31
C SER A 282 30.63 -9.06 28.79
N PRO A 283 31.27 -10.15 29.26
CA PRO A 283 31.58 -11.29 28.42
C PRO A 283 30.61 -12.47 28.52
N ALA A 284 30.74 -13.32 27.51
CA ALA A 284 29.99 -14.53 27.23
C ALA A 284 29.87 -15.52 28.39
N GLN A 285 28.72 -16.19 28.46
CA GLN A 285 28.55 -17.46 29.16
C GLN A 285 28.08 -18.56 28.21
N VAL A 286 28.72 -19.71 28.40
CA VAL A 286 28.79 -20.88 27.54
C VAL A 286 27.63 -21.83 27.85
N ALA A 287 27.03 -22.39 26.79
CA ALA A 287 26.04 -23.46 26.84
C ALA A 287 26.62 -24.79 27.36
N PRO A 288 25.75 -25.77 27.66
CA PRO A 288 26.04 -27.12 27.18
C PRO A 288 24.87 -27.73 26.40
N ALA A 289 25.29 -28.48 25.38
CA ALA A 289 24.48 -29.27 24.46
C ALA A 289 23.89 -30.53 25.09
N GLN A 290 22.81 -31.04 24.49
CA GLN A 290 22.50 -32.47 24.45
C GLN A 290 21.69 -32.81 23.20
N ALA A 291 21.77 -34.08 22.82
CA ALA A 291 21.80 -34.56 21.44
C ALA A 291 20.56 -35.35 20.99
N ALA A 292 20.35 -35.34 19.67
CA ALA A 292 19.95 -36.41 18.76
C ALA A 292 18.58 -37.15 18.89
N ALA A 293 17.81 -36.96 17.80
CA ALA A 293 17.19 -37.96 16.91
C ALA A 293 16.08 -38.92 17.40
N ALA A 294 14.90 -38.77 16.79
CA ALA A 294 14.07 -39.88 16.30
C ALA A 294 13.11 -39.37 15.19
N GLN A 295 13.08 -40.09 14.07
CA GLN A 295 12.02 -40.04 13.05
C GLN A 295 10.83 -40.86 13.56
N ASP A 296 9.59 -40.43 13.33
CA ASP A 296 8.47 -41.29 12.89
C ASP A 296 7.19 -40.48 12.60
N GLU A 297 6.33 -41.05 11.77
CA GLU A 297 5.16 -40.56 11.02
C GLU A 297 4.19 -39.53 11.65
N PRO A 298 3.45 -38.76 10.81
CA PRO A 298 2.36 -37.90 11.26
C PRO A 298 1.14 -38.73 11.70
N PRO A 299 0.50 -38.41 12.84
CA PRO A 299 -0.69 -39.13 13.30
C PRO A 299 -1.95 -38.79 12.46
N PRO A 300 -2.94 -39.70 12.40
CA PRO A 300 -4.18 -39.52 11.63
C PRO A 300 -5.12 -38.50 12.29
N PRO A 301 -6.11 -37.95 11.54
CA PRO A 301 -6.93 -36.83 12.01
C PRO A 301 -8.10 -37.29 12.89
N ASP A 302 -8.60 -36.30 13.63
CA ASP A 302 -9.93 -36.17 14.26
C ASP A 302 -10.06 -36.55 15.74
N THR A 303 -9.89 -35.53 16.59
CA THR A 303 -10.91 -35.18 17.58
C THR A 303 -10.94 -33.64 17.69
N PRO A 304 -12.10 -32.96 17.64
CA PRO A 304 -12.17 -31.51 17.73
C PRO A 304 -11.95 -31.09 19.19
N THR A 305 -10.69 -30.99 19.61
CA THR A 305 -10.35 -30.15 20.75
C THR A 305 -10.68 -28.72 20.38
N THR A 306 -11.55 -28.06 21.13
CA THR A 306 -11.75 -26.61 21.05
C THR A 306 -10.37 -25.98 20.98
N PRO A 307 -9.95 -25.39 19.84
CA PRO A 307 -8.57 -24.98 19.69
C PRO A 307 -8.29 -23.90 20.74
N THR A 308 -7.39 -24.22 21.67
CA THR A 308 -6.97 -23.28 22.71
C THR A 308 -6.34 -22.09 22.01
N ARG A 309 -7.04 -20.96 22.02
CA ARG A 309 -6.58 -19.74 21.36
C ARG A 309 -5.38 -19.18 22.12
N GLU A 310 -4.33 -18.83 21.39
CA GLU A 310 -3.14 -18.20 21.95
C GLU A 310 -3.21 -16.69 21.72
N LYS A 311 -2.95 -15.94 22.79
CA LYS A 311 -2.80 -14.49 22.73
C LYS A 311 -1.35 -14.15 22.41
N PHE A 312 -1.15 -13.15 21.56
CA PHE A 312 0.16 -12.64 21.22
C PHE A 312 0.15 -11.11 21.19
N THR A 313 1.34 -10.52 21.30
CA THR A 313 1.53 -9.07 21.25
C THR A 313 2.70 -8.74 20.35
N ILE A 314 2.50 -7.77 19.46
CA ILE A 314 3.55 -7.22 18.60
C ILE A 314 3.72 -5.75 18.95
N THR A 315 4.95 -5.28 19.07
CA THR A 315 5.24 -3.86 19.30
C THR A 315 5.56 -3.18 17.98
N LEU A 316 4.75 -2.20 17.57
CA LEU A 316 4.96 -1.37 16.38
C LEU A 316 4.88 0.10 16.77
N PHE A 317 5.81 0.93 16.30
CA PHE A 317 5.83 2.37 16.61
C PHE A 317 5.82 2.70 18.11
N GLY A 318 6.40 1.83 18.95
CA GLY A 318 6.37 1.97 20.41
C GLY A 318 4.99 1.73 21.05
N GLN A 319 4.02 1.21 20.29
CA GLN A 319 2.70 0.81 20.75
C GLN A 319 2.56 -0.72 20.70
N SER A 320 1.85 -1.29 21.67
CA SER A 320 1.58 -2.73 21.71
C SER A 320 0.31 -3.05 20.91
N PHE A 321 0.34 -4.07 20.08
CA PHE A 321 -0.80 -4.58 19.32
C PHE A 321 -1.05 -6.04 19.69
N ALA A 322 -2.15 -6.29 20.39
CA ALA A 322 -2.53 -7.62 20.84
C ALA A 322 -3.45 -8.31 19.81
N GLY A 323 -3.21 -9.60 19.59
CA GLY A 323 -4.04 -10.46 18.76
C GLY A 323 -4.31 -11.80 19.44
N GLU A 324 -5.24 -12.56 18.88
CA GLU A 324 -5.59 -13.91 19.34
C GLU A 324 -5.80 -14.81 18.13
N ALA A 325 -5.14 -15.96 18.10
CA ALA A 325 -5.25 -16.91 17.00
C ALA A 325 -5.01 -18.36 17.46
N ASP A 326 -5.36 -19.30 16.61
CA ASP A 326 -4.93 -20.69 16.70
C ASP A 326 -3.39 -20.77 16.68
N PRO A 327 -2.76 -21.52 17.60
CA PRO A 327 -1.30 -21.68 17.61
C PRO A 327 -0.74 -22.09 16.25
N GLN A 328 -1.46 -22.90 15.48
CA GLN A 328 -1.02 -23.38 14.17
C GLN A 328 -0.89 -22.26 13.11
N PHE A 329 -1.63 -21.16 13.28
CA PHE A 329 -1.66 -20.00 12.37
C PHE A 329 -1.16 -18.72 13.05
N ARG A 330 -0.46 -18.85 14.18
CA ARG A 330 0.02 -17.71 14.96
C ARG A 330 0.94 -16.81 14.14
N LYS A 331 1.87 -17.39 13.37
CA LYS A 331 2.81 -16.62 12.53
C LYS A 331 2.07 -15.76 11.51
N GLU A 332 1.07 -16.31 10.83
CA GLU A 332 0.27 -15.55 9.86
C GLU A 332 -0.62 -14.50 10.53
N ALA A 333 -1.09 -14.75 11.75
CA ALA A 333 -1.82 -13.76 12.54
C ALA A 333 -0.90 -12.61 12.98
N GLU A 334 0.35 -12.93 13.36
CA GLU A 334 1.38 -11.95 13.66
C GLU A 334 1.72 -11.09 12.43
N GLU A 335 1.88 -11.71 11.25
CA GLU A 335 2.06 -10.98 9.99
C GLU A 335 0.89 -10.04 9.67
N ILE A 336 -0.36 -10.47 9.90
CA ILE A 336 -1.55 -9.63 9.70
C ILE A 336 -1.50 -8.39 10.60
N VAL A 337 -1.16 -8.56 11.88
CA VAL A 337 -0.97 -7.43 12.81
C VAL A 337 0.23 -6.58 12.38
N GLY A 338 1.30 -7.19 11.87
CA GLY A 338 2.46 -6.51 11.29
C GLY A 338 2.12 -5.57 10.13
N LEU A 339 1.03 -5.82 9.40
CA LEU A 339 0.55 -4.90 8.34
C LEU A 339 0.14 -3.52 8.89
N ILE A 340 -0.12 -3.39 10.19
CA ILE A 340 -0.31 -2.09 10.85
C ILE A 340 0.94 -1.22 10.68
N GLY A 341 2.12 -1.83 10.59
CA GLY A 341 3.37 -1.16 10.27
C GLY A 341 3.38 -0.45 8.91
N ASN A 342 2.47 -0.83 8.00
CA ASN A 342 2.30 -0.17 6.70
C ASN A 342 1.28 0.97 6.74
N LEU A 343 0.59 1.15 7.88
CA LEU A 343 -0.39 2.22 8.06
C LEU A 343 0.30 3.52 8.42
N HIS A 344 -0.27 4.63 7.97
CA HIS A 344 0.13 5.95 8.42
C HIS A 344 -0.17 6.10 9.92
N ALA A 345 0.66 6.86 10.64
CA ALA A 345 0.50 7.06 12.08
C ALA A 345 -0.90 7.57 12.46
N GLY A 346 -1.52 8.43 11.64
CA GLY A 346 -2.89 8.94 11.85
C GLY A 346 -4.01 7.90 11.66
N SER A 347 -3.71 6.75 11.05
CA SER A 347 -4.60 5.60 10.96
C SER A 347 -4.54 4.72 12.20
N ILE A 348 -3.50 4.87 13.02
CA ILE A 348 -3.31 4.16 14.29
C ILE A 348 -4.06 4.91 15.38
N LYS A 349 -5.32 4.55 15.54
CA LYS A 349 -6.25 5.11 16.53
C LYS A 349 -7.31 4.09 16.86
N ASP A 350 -8.08 4.37 17.89
CA ASP A 350 -9.25 3.56 18.20
C ASP A 350 -10.20 3.51 17.00
N LEU A 351 -10.69 2.31 16.68
CA LEU A 351 -11.48 1.97 15.48
C LEU A 351 -10.77 2.24 14.15
N GLY A 352 -9.47 2.54 14.16
CA GLY A 352 -8.63 2.57 12.96
C GLY A 352 -8.68 1.21 12.27
N SER A 353 -8.77 1.19 10.94
CA SER A 353 -9.04 -0.04 10.19
C SER A 353 -8.18 -0.16 8.95
N PHE A 354 -7.94 -1.39 8.51
CA PHE A 354 -7.09 -1.69 7.37
C PHE A 354 -7.46 -3.00 6.66
N TRP A 355 -7.02 -3.14 5.41
CA TRP A 355 -7.16 -4.37 4.64
C TRP A 355 -5.94 -5.27 4.83
N GLY A 356 -6.18 -6.53 5.20
CA GLY A 356 -5.22 -7.62 5.25
C GLY A 356 -5.53 -8.65 4.16
N GLY A 357 -5.32 -8.27 2.90
CA GLY A 357 -5.69 -9.12 1.76
C GLY A 357 -7.21 -9.27 1.64
N PHE A 358 -7.73 -10.47 1.95
CA PHE A 358 -9.17 -10.75 1.86
C PHE A 358 -9.98 -10.09 2.99
N TRP A 359 -9.41 -9.92 4.19
CA TRP A 359 -10.12 -9.41 5.38
C TRP A 359 -9.93 -7.93 5.66
N TRP A 360 -10.94 -7.38 6.30
CA TRP A 360 -10.92 -6.07 6.96
C TRP A 360 -10.63 -6.28 8.44
N HIS A 361 -9.71 -5.48 8.95
CA HIS A 361 -9.26 -5.51 10.34
C HIS A 361 -9.51 -4.16 11.00
N SER A 362 -9.78 -4.20 12.31
CA SER A 362 -10.00 -3.00 13.13
C SER A 362 -9.18 -3.07 14.40
N MET A 363 -8.57 -1.94 14.76
CA MET A 363 -7.84 -1.71 15.99
C MET A 363 -8.78 -1.14 17.06
N HIS A 364 -8.66 -1.61 18.29
CA HIS A 364 -9.46 -1.16 19.43
C HIS A 364 -8.50 -0.74 20.53
N ALA A 365 -8.59 0.50 21.01
CA ALA A 365 -7.72 0.99 22.07
C ALA A 365 -7.94 0.18 23.35
N VAL A 366 -6.84 -0.21 23.99
CA VAL A 366 -6.80 -0.90 25.29
C VAL A 366 -5.71 -0.29 26.15
N GLU A 367 -5.69 -0.61 27.44
CA GLU A 367 -4.60 -0.17 28.31
C GLU A 367 -3.24 -0.66 27.76
N GLY A 368 -2.33 0.28 27.48
CA GLY A 368 -0.99 -0.03 26.98
C GLY A 368 -0.87 -0.26 25.45
N GLY A 369 -1.94 -0.05 24.67
CA GLY A 369 -1.87 -0.11 23.21
C GLY A 369 -3.22 -0.38 22.52
N TYR A 370 -3.23 -1.35 21.60
CA TYR A 370 -4.39 -1.72 20.80
C TYR A 370 -4.62 -3.22 20.80
N ARG A 371 -5.87 -3.65 20.65
CA ARG A 371 -6.25 -5.02 20.31
C ARG A 371 -6.78 -5.06 18.88
N VAL A 372 -6.35 -6.03 18.10
CA VAL A 372 -6.75 -6.19 16.71
C VAL A 372 -7.91 -7.19 16.62
N SER A 373 -8.90 -6.83 15.80
CA SER A 373 -10.03 -7.68 15.43
C SER A 373 -10.11 -7.79 13.92
N GLN A 374 -10.88 -8.76 13.44
CA GLN A 374 -11.23 -8.88 12.03
C GLN A 374 -12.76 -8.86 11.86
N THR A 375 -13.23 -8.49 10.68
CA THR A 375 -14.64 -8.67 10.35
C THR A 375 -15.04 -10.13 10.45
N ASN A 376 -16.11 -10.39 11.18
CA ASN A 376 -16.76 -11.68 11.24
C ASN A 376 -17.61 -11.84 9.97
N ILE A 377 -16.98 -12.42 8.95
CA ILE A 377 -17.62 -12.68 7.68
C ILE A 377 -18.70 -13.75 7.75
N ASP A 378 -18.93 -14.44 8.86
CA ASP A 378 -20.04 -15.39 9.04
C ASP A 378 -21.26 -14.75 9.75
N ALA A 379 -21.09 -13.56 10.36
CA ALA A 379 -22.18 -12.87 11.05
C ALA A 379 -23.17 -12.21 10.07
N GLU A 380 -24.46 -12.18 10.44
CA GLU A 380 -25.49 -11.52 9.62
C GLU A 380 -25.26 -10.01 9.43
N ARG A 381 -24.56 -9.37 10.38
CA ARG A 381 -24.27 -7.93 10.34
C ARG A 381 -22.87 -7.67 9.78
N ASP A 382 -22.82 -6.85 8.73
CA ASP A 382 -21.60 -6.43 8.02
C ASP A 382 -20.51 -5.77 8.89
N SER A 383 -20.87 -5.25 10.06
CA SER A 383 -19.98 -4.59 11.01
C SER A 383 -19.61 -5.44 12.22
N ALA A 384 -20.01 -6.71 12.26
CA ALA A 384 -19.63 -7.59 13.35
C ALA A 384 -18.14 -7.89 13.26
N ASN A 385 -17.43 -7.69 14.36
CA ASN A 385 -16.01 -8.01 14.47
C ASN A 385 -15.83 -9.22 15.40
N GLN A 386 -14.75 -9.95 15.18
CA GLN A 386 -14.30 -11.03 16.05
C GLN A 386 -12.83 -10.84 16.40
N TRP A 387 -12.47 -11.24 17.62
CA TRP A 387 -11.10 -11.13 18.14
C TRP A 387 -10.19 -12.25 17.65
N ASP A 388 -10.78 -13.39 17.29
CA ASP A 388 -10.07 -14.54 16.73
C ASP A 388 -9.66 -14.25 15.28
N LEU A 389 -8.37 -14.07 15.06
CA LEU A 389 -7.75 -13.81 13.76
C LEU A 389 -7.50 -15.09 12.94
N SER A 390 -7.78 -16.28 13.51
CA SER A 390 -7.49 -17.57 12.85
C SER A 390 -8.10 -17.70 11.45
N PRO A 391 -9.33 -17.25 11.16
CA PRO A 391 -9.87 -17.38 9.81
C PRO A 391 -9.09 -16.59 8.75
N ALA A 392 -8.66 -15.35 9.05
CA ALA A 392 -7.85 -14.59 8.12
C ALA A 392 -6.42 -15.15 8.03
N ALA A 393 -5.84 -15.52 9.17
CA ALA A 393 -4.50 -16.11 9.24
C ALA A 393 -4.42 -17.42 8.43
N ARG A 394 -5.43 -18.29 8.56
CA ARG A 394 -5.53 -19.52 7.77
C ARG A 394 -5.63 -19.23 6.27
N LEU A 395 -6.48 -18.30 5.83
CA LEU A 395 -6.56 -18.03 4.39
C LEU A 395 -5.26 -17.43 3.88
N ARG A 396 -4.64 -16.53 4.65
CA ARG A 396 -3.34 -15.97 4.32
C ARG A 396 -2.30 -17.08 4.17
N HIS A 397 -2.26 -18.05 5.09
CA HIS A 397 -1.41 -19.24 4.98
C HIS A 397 -1.64 -19.97 3.64
N GLU A 398 -2.90 -20.26 3.29
CA GLU A 398 -3.27 -20.93 2.04
C GLU A 398 -2.87 -20.10 0.79
N GLN A 399 -3.07 -18.78 0.81
CA GLN A 399 -2.70 -17.87 -0.27
C GLN A 399 -1.19 -17.77 -0.44
N THR A 400 -0.45 -17.66 0.67
CA THR A 400 1.02 -17.62 0.69
C THR A 400 1.61 -18.92 0.15
N ALA A 401 1.02 -20.08 0.47
CA ALA A 401 1.45 -21.36 -0.08
C ALA A 401 1.30 -21.42 -1.61
N ILE A 402 0.17 -20.95 -2.15
CA ILE A 402 -0.06 -20.86 -3.61
C ILE A 402 0.97 -19.93 -4.26
N TYR A 403 1.20 -18.77 -3.65
CA TYR A 403 2.12 -17.78 -4.21
C TYR A 403 3.58 -18.25 -4.20
N ARG A 404 4.04 -18.85 -3.09
CA ARG A 404 5.39 -19.43 -2.97
C ARG A 404 5.66 -20.48 -4.04
N TYR A 405 4.63 -21.23 -4.43
CA TYR A 405 4.73 -22.20 -5.51
C TYR A 405 4.96 -21.54 -6.88
N LEU A 406 4.31 -20.40 -7.14
CA LEU A 406 4.38 -19.73 -8.44
C LEU A 406 5.71 -18.98 -8.68
N LYS A 407 6.36 -18.45 -7.63
CA LYS A 407 7.66 -17.74 -7.64
C LYS A 407 7.77 -16.46 -8.49
N ASP A 408 7.07 -16.36 -9.62
CA ASP A 408 7.16 -15.24 -10.58
C ASP A 408 5.84 -14.47 -10.76
N ALA A 409 4.76 -14.90 -10.10
CA ALA A 409 3.47 -14.22 -10.12
C ALA A 409 3.49 -13.00 -9.18
N ALA A 410 2.81 -11.91 -9.56
CA ALA A 410 2.58 -10.77 -8.68
C ALA A 410 1.46 -11.04 -7.66
N TRP A 411 1.54 -10.48 -6.45
CA TRP A 411 0.50 -10.66 -5.42
C TRP A 411 -0.69 -9.73 -5.72
N SER A 412 -1.85 -10.28 -6.06
CA SER A 412 -3.03 -9.50 -6.51
C SER A 412 -4.31 -9.85 -5.72
N PRO A 413 -4.37 -9.46 -4.43
CA PRO A 413 -5.43 -9.88 -3.52
C PRO A 413 -6.75 -9.18 -3.83
N VAL A 414 -7.85 -9.93 -3.74
CA VAL A 414 -9.21 -9.40 -3.77
C VAL A 414 -9.80 -9.47 -2.39
N ASN A 415 -10.38 -8.36 -1.92
CA ASN A 415 -11.03 -8.31 -0.62
C ASN A 415 -12.46 -8.82 -0.64
N PHE A 416 -13.01 -9.14 0.53
CA PHE A 416 -14.33 -9.77 0.64
C PHE A 416 -15.51 -8.89 0.17
N ASN A 417 -15.30 -7.57 0.03
CA ASN A 417 -16.33 -6.64 -0.42
C ASN A 417 -16.46 -6.59 -1.94
N LYS A 418 -15.41 -6.98 -2.67
CA LYS A 418 -15.46 -7.05 -4.13
C LYS A 418 -16.38 -8.18 -4.59
N THR A 419 -17.02 -7.96 -5.74
CA THR A 419 -17.94 -8.92 -6.33
C THR A 419 -17.22 -9.92 -7.22
N VAL A 420 -17.86 -11.08 -7.35
CA VAL A 420 -17.45 -12.25 -8.10
C VAL A 420 -18.63 -12.61 -8.98
N ARG A 421 -18.38 -12.92 -10.25
CA ARG A 421 -19.41 -13.38 -11.18
C ARG A 421 -19.42 -14.89 -11.17
N VAL A 422 -20.56 -15.49 -10.87
CA VAL A 422 -20.76 -16.94 -10.89
C VAL A 422 -21.66 -17.25 -12.08
N ALA A 423 -21.16 -18.00 -13.05
CA ALA A 423 -21.94 -18.35 -14.24
C ALA A 423 -23.24 -19.07 -13.83
N ALA A 424 -24.37 -18.67 -14.40
CA ALA A 424 -25.67 -19.23 -14.07
C ALA A 424 -25.66 -20.76 -14.18
N GLY A 425 -26.18 -21.45 -13.16
CA GLY A 425 -26.18 -22.92 -13.07
C GLY A 425 -24.87 -23.54 -12.55
N SER A 426 -23.86 -22.75 -12.19
CA SER A 426 -22.65 -23.29 -11.54
C SER A 426 -22.96 -23.82 -10.14
N ASP A 427 -22.68 -25.10 -9.90
CA ASP A 427 -22.77 -25.70 -8.58
C ASP A 427 -21.49 -25.41 -7.77
N LEU A 428 -21.59 -24.52 -6.79
CA LEU A 428 -20.49 -24.17 -5.88
C LEU A 428 -20.14 -25.29 -4.89
N THR A 429 -20.89 -26.40 -4.89
CA THR A 429 -20.61 -27.61 -4.11
C THR A 429 -20.00 -28.73 -4.95
N ALA A 430 -19.82 -28.50 -6.26
CA ALA A 430 -19.24 -29.47 -7.17
C ALA A 430 -17.82 -29.89 -6.72
N PRO A 431 -17.41 -31.15 -6.99
CA PRO A 431 -16.08 -31.64 -6.63
C PRO A 431 -14.97 -30.88 -7.35
N GLU A 432 -15.26 -30.32 -8.53
CA GLU A 432 -14.36 -29.46 -9.28
C GLU A 432 -15.06 -28.17 -9.70
N ILE A 433 -14.43 -27.04 -9.39
CA ILE A 433 -14.97 -25.71 -9.66
C ILE A 433 -13.92 -24.93 -10.46
N ALA A 434 -14.27 -24.57 -11.68
CA ALA A 434 -13.42 -23.72 -12.51
C ALA A 434 -13.56 -22.26 -12.08
N MET A 435 -12.44 -21.55 -12.04
CA MET A 435 -12.41 -20.11 -11.82
C MET A 435 -11.36 -19.48 -12.74
N THR A 436 -11.68 -18.32 -13.29
CA THR A 436 -10.76 -17.55 -14.14
C THR A 436 -10.69 -16.12 -13.61
N ARG A 437 -9.46 -15.62 -13.50
CA ARG A 437 -9.21 -14.21 -13.20
C ARG A 437 -9.23 -13.42 -14.50
N THR A 438 -10.29 -12.66 -14.68
CA THR A 438 -10.44 -11.65 -15.73
C THR A 438 -10.06 -10.28 -15.19
N GLN A 439 -10.15 -9.28 -16.08
CA GLN A 439 -9.99 -7.89 -15.71
C GLN A 439 -11.00 -7.49 -14.61
N PRO A 440 -10.55 -6.91 -13.49
CA PRO A 440 -11.45 -6.28 -12.53
C PRO A 440 -12.07 -5.00 -13.12
N ASP A 441 -13.26 -4.62 -12.64
CA ASP A 441 -13.95 -3.39 -13.05
C ASP A 441 -14.87 -2.88 -11.92
N GLY A 442 -14.57 -1.70 -11.37
CA GLY A 442 -15.32 -1.11 -10.28
C GLY A 442 -15.39 -2.02 -9.04
N ASP A 443 -16.60 -2.47 -8.70
CA ASP A 443 -16.83 -3.40 -7.60
C ASP A 443 -16.51 -4.86 -7.97
N PHE A 444 -16.40 -5.18 -9.25
CA PHE A 444 -16.04 -6.51 -9.71
C PHE A 444 -14.55 -6.78 -9.47
N GLY A 445 -14.26 -7.79 -8.65
CA GLY A 445 -12.91 -8.20 -8.28
C GLY A 445 -12.15 -8.94 -9.40
N GLY A 446 -12.77 -9.15 -10.55
CA GLY A 446 -12.15 -9.84 -11.69
C GLY A 446 -12.24 -11.36 -11.62
N TRP A 447 -13.01 -11.95 -10.70
CA TRP A 447 -13.15 -13.41 -10.61
C TRP A 447 -14.45 -13.87 -11.25
N VAL A 448 -14.32 -14.80 -12.21
CA VAL A 448 -15.45 -15.54 -12.76
C VAL A 448 -15.37 -16.99 -12.29
N VAL A 449 -16.47 -17.51 -11.75
CA VAL A 449 -16.63 -18.93 -11.39
C VAL A 449 -17.49 -19.61 -12.45
N GLY A 450 -17.07 -20.78 -12.92
CA GLY A 450 -17.68 -21.49 -14.03
C GLY A 450 -17.14 -21.01 -15.38
N SER A 451 -17.98 -21.04 -16.43
CA SER A 451 -17.56 -20.66 -17.79
C SER A 451 -17.43 -19.14 -17.92
N PRO A 452 -16.26 -18.60 -18.33
CA PRO A 452 -16.12 -17.17 -18.61
C PRO A 452 -16.91 -16.71 -19.85
N ALA A 453 -17.37 -17.66 -20.69
CA ALA A 453 -18.20 -17.39 -21.86
C ALA A 453 -19.71 -17.44 -21.57
N ALA A 454 -20.12 -17.63 -20.30
CA ALA A 454 -21.54 -17.59 -19.94
C ALA A 454 -22.15 -16.21 -20.24
N THR A 455 -23.43 -16.20 -20.61
CA THR A 455 -24.18 -14.97 -20.89
C THR A 455 -24.94 -14.46 -19.68
N GLU A 456 -25.13 -15.30 -18.67
CA GLU A 456 -25.83 -14.98 -17.43
C GLU A 456 -24.94 -15.28 -16.23
N PHE A 457 -24.94 -14.35 -15.26
CA PHE A 457 -24.13 -14.45 -14.05
C PHE A 457 -24.94 -14.07 -12.80
N GLU A 458 -24.82 -14.87 -11.75
CA GLU A 458 -25.09 -14.43 -10.38
C GLU A 458 -23.92 -13.57 -9.89
N VAL A 459 -24.21 -12.42 -9.29
CA VAL A 459 -23.18 -11.53 -8.71
C VAL A 459 -23.17 -11.73 -7.20
N LEU A 460 -22.06 -12.26 -6.68
CA LEU A 460 -21.85 -12.47 -5.24
C LEU A 460 -20.76 -11.55 -4.72
N ARG A 461 -20.85 -11.07 -3.48
CA ARG A 461 -19.66 -10.51 -2.82
C ARG A 461 -18.69 -11.64 -2.47
N GLY A 462 -17.40 -11.33 -2.38
CA GLY A 462 -16.38 -12.29 -1.98
C GLY A 462 -16.71 -12.99 -0.66
N ARG A 463 -17.30 -12.27 0.32
CA ARG A 463 -17.79 -12.86 1.57
C ARG A 463 -18.89 -13.91 1.35
N ASP A 464 -19.82 -13.67 0.44
CA ASP A 464 -20.97 -14.54 0.21
C ASP A 464 -20.51 -15.79 -0.55
N LEU A 465 -19.58 -15.62 -1.50
CA LEU A 465 -18.88 -16.75 -2.11
C LEU A 465 -18.12 -17.57 -1.05
N HIS A 466 -17.39 -16.91 -0.15
CA HIS A 466 -16.65 -17.60 0.91
C HIS A 466 -17.57 -18.36 1.87
N ARG A 467 -18.74 -17.81 2.22
CA ARG A 467 -19.77 -18.52 3.00
C ARG A 467 -20.27 -19.77 2.30
N ARG A 468 -20.54 -19.67 0.98
CA ARG A 468 -21.03 -20.80 0.17
C ARG A 468 -19.94 -21.85 -0.07
N ASN A 469 -18.70 -21.43 -0.29
CA ASN A 469 -17.55 -22.31 -0.44
C ASN A 469 -16.24 -21.63 0.01
N ARG A 470 -15.79 -21.97 1.23
CA ARG A 470 -14.60 -21.38 1.87
C ARG A 470 -13.30 -21.65 1.09
N ASN A 471 -13.27 -22.70 0.27
CA ASN A 471 -12.06 -23.15 -0.42
C ASN A 471 -11.69 -22.29 -1.65
N LEU A 472 -12.58 -21.41 -2.11
CA LEU A 472 -12.36 -20.63 -3.32
C LEU A 472 -11.54 -19.35 -3.07
N ALA A 473 -11.69 -18.74 -1.89
CA ALA A 473 -11.07 -17.45 -1.58
C ALA A 473 -9.53 -17.49 -1.58
N LYS A 474 -8.92 -18.66 -1.39
CA LYS A 474 -7.45 -18.79 -1.42
C LYS A 474 -6.86 -18.53 -2.81
N PHE A 475 -7.68 -18.61 -3.86
CA PHE A 475 -7.25 -18.28 -5.21
C PHE A 475 -7.29 -16.78 -5.49
N PHE A 476 -7.95 -15.97 -4.64
CA PHE A 476 -8.14 -14.54 -4.87
C PHE A 476 -6.88 -13.69 -4.86
N VAL A 477 -5.74 -14.30 -4.55
CA VAL A 477 -4.41 -13.71 -4.64
C VAL A 477 -3.82 -13.73 -6.06
N LEU A 478 -4.36 -14.56 -6.95
CA LEU A 478 -3.78 -14.79 -8.27
C LEU A 478 -4.01 -13.59 -9.23
N PRO A 479 -3.00 -13.22 -10.05
CA PRO A 479 -3.10 -12.17 -11.06
C PRO A 479 -4.15 -12.42 -12.14
N VAL A 480 -4.48 -11.36 -12.87
CA VAL A 480 -5.28 -11.43 -14.10
C VAL A 480 -4.67 -12.40 -15.10
N GLY A 481 -5.54 -13.16 -15.79
CA GLY A 481 -5.19 -14.16 -16.79
C GLY A 481 -5.02 -15.57 -16.24
N TYR A 482 -4.88 -15.74 -14.92
CA TYR A 482 -4.82 -17.07 -14.31
C TYR A 482 -6.17 -17.78 -14.36
N SER A 483 -6.13 -19.09 -14.61
CA SER A 483 -7.29 -19.98 -14.50
C SER A 483 -6.97 -21.15 -13.58
N VAL A 484 -7.92 -21.51 -12.72
CA VAL A 484 -7.78 -22.57 -11.73
C VAL A 484 -8.99 -23.49 -11.77
N VAL A 485 -8.75 -24.78 -11.58
CA VAL A 485 -9.78 -25.76 -11.22
C VAL A 485 -9.54 -26.13 -9.77
N ALA A 486 -10.42 -25.67 -8.88
CA ALA A 486 -10.42 -26.02 -7.47
C ALA A 486 -10.99 -27.43 -7.30
N SER A 487 -10.28 -28.32 -6.61
CA SER A 487 -10.73 -29.69 -6.33
C SER A 487 -10.85 -29.85 -4.81
N GLY A 488 -12.01 -29.47 -4.26
CA GLY A 488 -12.21 -29.34 -2.82
C GLY A 488 -11.18 -28.43 -2.15
N THR A 489 -10.42 -28.97 -1.19
CA THR A 489 -9.36 -28.22 -0.48
C THR A 489 -8.05 -28.12 -1.26
N ARG A 490 -7.92 -28.78 -2.42
CA ARG A 490 -6.68 -28.84 -3.21
C ARG A 490 -6.80 -28.07 -4.53
N ILE A 491 -5.65 -27.80 -5.13
CA ILE A 491 -5.56 -27.30 -6.51
C ILE A 491 -5.67 -28.51 -7.44
N GLY A 492 -6.74 -28.57 -8.23
CA GLY A 492 -6.90 -29.57 -9.28
C GLY A 492 -6.04 -29.23 -10.49
N ARG A 493 -6.15 -28.01 -11.00
CA ARG A 493 -5.34 -27.50 -12.11
C ARG A 493 -5.10 -26.00 -11.97
N LEU A 494 -3.93 -25.52 -12.34
CA LEU A 494 -3.59 -24.09 -12.39
C LEU A 494 -2.90 -23.78 -13.71
N VAL A 495 -3.41 -22.78 -14.42
CA VAL A 495 -2.94 -22.34 -15.73
C VAL A 495 -2.60 -20.85 -15.63
N ASP A 496 -1.42 -20.48 -16.12
CA ASP A 496 -0.98 -19.08 -16.15
C ASP A 496 -1.53 -18.31 -17.37
N PRO A 497 -1.31 -16.99 -17.46
CA PRO A 497 -1.81 -16.17 -18.57
C PRO A 497 -1.25 -16.56 -19.95
N SER A 498 -0.12 -17.26 -20.01
CA SER A 498 0.45 -17.77 -21.27
C SER A 498 -0.23 -19.06 -21.76
N GLY A 499 -1.11 -19.64 -20.93
CA GLY A 499 -1.74 -20.94 -21.18
C GLY A 499 -0.92 -22.12 -20.68
N ALA A 500 0.23 -21.88 -20.03
CA ALA A 500 1.05 -22.96 -19.50
C ALA A 500 0.43 -23.52 -18.21
N VAL A 501 0.41 -24.85 -18.09
CA VAL A 501 -0.07 -25.53 -16.89
C VAL A 501 1.02 -25.46 -15.83
N ARG A 502 0.78 -24.64 -14.80
CA ARG A 502 1.68 -24.48 -13.65
C ARG A 502 1.49 -25.57 -12.62
N TRP A 503 0.28 -26.12 -12.51
CA TRP A 503 -0.03 -27.23 -11.63
C TRP A 503 -1.10 -28.11 -12.25
N THR A 504 -0.96 -29.42 -12.08
CA THR A 504 -2.06 -30.35 -12.25
C THR A 504 -1.94 -31.43 -11.19
N LYS A 505 -3.06 -31.77 -10.55
CA LYS A 505 -3.16 -32.90 -9.64
C LYS A 505 -2.79 -34.16 -10.43
N LYS A 506 -1.73 -34.83 -9.98
CA LYS A 506 -1.36 -36.16 -10.48
C LYS A 506 -2.36 -37.21 -10.01
#